data_AF-A0A7J7CKD3-F1
#
_entry.id   AF-A0A7J7CKD3-F1
#
_cell.length_a   1.000
_cell.length_b   1.000
_cell.length_c   1.000
_cell.angle_alpha   90.00
_cell.angle_beta   90.00
_cell.angle_gamma   90.00
#
_symmetry.space_group_name_H-M   'P 1'
#
loop_
_entity.id
_entity.type
_entity.pdbx_description
1 polymer ?
#
loop_
_entity_poly.entity_id
_entity_poly.type
_entity_poly.pdbx_seq_one_letter_code
_entity_poly.pdbx_strand_id
1 'polypeptide(L)'
;MDGTFNQVKPLDRLAGNSHVFSFDLKSATDRWPLVLQTYVVSHLFGPPMGGVLGNIFRNGTFKVPFLRSRNGRPLTFQSGQPLGYYASWPLFTLTLHLIGPA
;
A
#
# COMPACT_ATOMS: atom_id res chain seq x y z
N MET A 1 2.64 -16.27 -8.71
CA MET A 1 1.45 -15.44 -8.47
C MET A 1 1.40 -15.18 -6.97
N ASP A 2 0.96 -14.00 -6.54
CA ASP A 2 1.02 -13.48 -5.15
C ASP A 2 0.12 -14.21 -4.12
N GLY A 3 -0.55 -15.29 -4.53
CA GLY A 3 -1.40 -16.10 -3.65
C GLY A 3 -2.87 -15.68 -3.63
N THR A 4 -3.26 -14.62 -4.33
CA THR A 4 -4.63 -14.05 -4.28
C THR A 4 -5.73 -15.09 -4.58
N PHE A 5 -5.54 -15.95 -5.59
CA PHE A 5 -6.53 -16.98 -5.97
C PHE A 5 -6.15 -18.39 -5.54
N ASN A 6 -4.93 -18.59 -5.06
CA ASN A 6 -4.44 -19.86 -4.54
C ASN A 6 -3.36 -19.57 -3.51
N GLN A 7 -3.76 -19.60 -2.24
CA GLN A 7 -2.91 -19.21 -1.11
C GLN A 7 -1.78 -20.21 -0.82
N VAL A 8 -1.90 -21.46 -1.31
CA VAL A 8 -0.89 -22.51 -1.10
C VAL A 8 0.23 -22.42 -2.13
N LYS A 9 -0.08 -22.04 -3.38
CA LYS A 9 0.89 -21.99 -4.48
C LYS A 9 2.16 -21.14 -4.22
N PRO A 10 2.12 -20.02 -3.47
CA PRO A 10 3.34 -19.31 -3.08
C PRO A 10 4.27 -20.11 -2.17
N LEU A 11 3.75 -21.05 -1.37
CA LEU A 11 4.53 -21.86 -0.44
C LEU A 11 5.51 -22.79 -1.17
N ASP A 12 5.20 -23.19 -2.40
CA ASP A 12 6.10 -23.99 -3.24
C ASP A 12 7.46 -23.30 -3.44
N ARG A 13 7.51 -21.96 -3.41
CA ARG A 13 8.74 -21.17 -3.54
C ARG A 13 9.55 -21.10 -2.24
N LEU A 14 8.92 -21.43 -1.13
CA LEU A 14 9.54 -21.40 0.19
C LEU A 14 10.12 -22.78 0.57
N ALA A 15 9.75 -23.84 -0.16
CA ALA A 15 10.26 -25.19 0.04
C ALA A 15 11.81 -25.21 -0.01
N GLY A 16 12.42 -25.85 0.99
CA GLY A 16 13.88 -25.95 1.11
C GLY A 16 14.57 -24.80 1.85
N ASN A 17 13.86 -23.72 2.19
CA ASN A 17 14.42 -22.68 3.08
C ASN A 17 14.45 -23.18 4.53
N SER A 18 15.58 -23.02 5.22
CA SER A 18 15.74 -23.39 6.64
C SER A 18 15.05 -22.42 7.59
N HIS A 19 14.87 -21.17 7.17
CA HIS A 19 14.21 -20.12 7.94
C HIS A 19 13.25 -19.35 7.04
N VAL A 20 12.01 -19.20 7.49
CA VAL A 20 10.97 -18.42 6.82
C VAL A 20 10.27 -17.59 7.89
N PHE A 21 10.20 -16.29 7.66
CA PHE A 21 9.54 -15.34 8.57
C PHE A 21 8.28 -14.78 7.92
N SER A 22 7.24 -14.60 8.73
CA SER A 22 6.01 -13.94 8.32
C SER A 22 5.74 -12.80 9.30
N PHE A 23 5.69 -11.57 8.79
CA PHE A 23 5.47 -10.38 9.58
C PHE A 23 4.05 -9.87 9.36
N ASP A 24 3.24 -9.88 10.42
CA ASP A 24 1.94 -9.23 10.43
C ASP A 24 2.06 -7.84 11.07
N LEU A 25 2.02 -6.81 10.22
CA LEU A 25 2.17 -5.43 10.65
C LEU A 25 0.84 -4.86 11.13
N LYS A 26 0.79 -4.46 12.40
CA LYS A 26 -0.40 -3.82 12.98
C LYS A 26 -0.76 -2.53 12.25
N SER A 27 -2.00 -2.44 11.77
CA SER A 27 -2.56 -1.25 11.09
C SER A 27 -1.73 -0.77 9.90
N ALA A 28 -1.13 -1.70 9.14
CA ALA A 28 -0.23 -1.37 8.04
C ALA A 28 -0.90 -0.46 7.00
N THR A 29 -2.11 -0.79 6.55
CA THR A 29 -2.83 0.00 5.54
C THR A 29 -3.33 1.34 6.04
N ASP A 30 -3.64 1.45 7.34
CA ASP A 30 -4.20 2.67 7.93
C ASP A 30 -3.12 3.73 8.20
N ARG A 31 -1.89 3.29 8.45
CA ARG A 31 -0.79 4.14 8.92
C ARG A 31 0.44 4.15 8.03
N TRP A 32 0.43 3.43 6.91
CA TRP A 32 1.60 3.41 6.04
C TRP A 32 2.02 4.83 5.64
N PRO A 33 3.28 5.23 5.81
CA PRO A 33 3.70 6.60 5.54
C PRO A 33 3.59 6.93 4.05
N LEU A 34 2.80 7.94 3.72
CA LEU A 34 2.67 8.42 2.34
C LEU A 34 4.00 8.89 1.76
N VAL A 35 4.86 9.48 2.59
CA VAL A 35 6.20 9.93 2.18
C VAL A 35 7.04 8.79 1.61
N LEU A 36 6.96 7.59 2.20
CA LEU A 36 7.70 6.42 1.72
C LEU A 36 7.17 5.98 0.36
N GLN A 37 5.85 5.95 0.19
CA GLN A 37 5.22 5.63 -1.10
C GLN A 37 5.66 6.60 -2.19
N THR A 38 5.61 7.91 -1.91
CA THR A 38 6.03 8.93 -2.88
C THR A 38 7.53 8.86 -3.20
N TYR A 39 8.36 8.54 -2.21
CA TYR A 39 9.80 8.44 -2.39
C TYR A 39 10.17 7.25 -3.27
N VAL A 40 9.63 6.07 -2.96
CA VAL A 40 9.83 4.84 -3.75
C VAL A 40 9.37 5.03 -5.18
N VAL A 41 8.16 5.58 -5.39
CA VAL A 41 7.64 5.82 -6.74
C VAL A 41 8.49 6.85 -7.50
N SER A 42 9.00 7.89 -6.82
CA SER A 42 9.91 8.86 -7.44
C SER A 42 11.21 8.21 -7.91
N HIS A 43 11.75 7.26 -7.15
CA HIS A 43 12.99 6.58 -7.49
C HIS A 43 12.82 5.57 -8.62
N LEU A 44 11.69 4.87 -8.66
CA LEU A 44 11.43 3.84 -9.67
C LEU A 44 10.93 4.40 -11.00
N PHE A 45 10.12 5.47 -10.96
CA PHE A 45 9.40 5.97 -12.13
C PHE A 45 9.67 7.46 -12.43
N GLY A 46 10.54 8.09 -11.64
CA GLY A 46 10.93 9.50 -11.79
C GLY A 46 10.18 10.46 -10.86
N PRO A 47 10.79 11.61 -10.52
CA PRO A 47 10.21 12.59 -9.59
C PRO A 47 8.78 13.05 -9.92
N PRO A 48 8.40 13.28 -11.21
CA PRO A 48 7.03 13.67 -11.53
C PRO A 48 5.97 12.67 -11.07
N MET A 49 6.24 11.37 -11.21
CA MET A 49 5.28 10.31 -10.87
C MET A 49 5.02 10.25 -9.36
N GLY A 50 6.08 10.35 -8.55
CA GLY A 50 5.93 10.38 -7.09
C GLY A 50 5.26 11.66 -6.58
N GLY A 51 5.52 12.80 -7.25
CA GLY A 51 4.83 14.06 -6.98
C GLY A 51 3.32 13.96 -7.25
N VAL A 52 2.93 13.39 -8.40
CA VAL A 52 1.51 13.15 -8.75
C VAL A 52 0.84 12.25 -7.72
N LEU A 53 1.47 11.14 -7.34
CA LEU A 53 0.93 10.24 -6.31
C LEU A 53 0.69 10.97 -4.98
N GLY A 54 1.69 11.73 -4.52
CA GLY A 54 1.59 12.50 -3.28
C GLY A 54 0.45 13.51 -3.33
N ASN A 55 0.29 14.20 -4.47
CA ASN A 55 -0.78 15.15 -4.69
C ASN A 55 -2.18 14.48 -4.69
N ILE A 56 -2.33 13.32 -5.35
CA ILE A 56 -3.60 12.56 -5.36
C ILE A 56 -4.01 12.19 -3.94
N PHE A 57 -3.10 11.74 -3.09
CA PHE A 57 -3.48 11.29 -1.74
C PHE A 57 -3.74 12.46 -0.78
N ARG A 58 -2.88 13.49 -0.82
CA ARG A 58 -2.98 14.66 0.09
C ARG A 58 -4.12 15.61 -0.27
N ASN A 59 -4.30 15.86 -1.57
CA ASN A 59 -5.21 16.90 -2.07
C ASN A 59 -6.40 16.31 -2.83
N GLY A 60 -6.31 15.06 -3.29
CA GLY A 60 -7.42 14.38 -3.94
C GLY A 60 -8.52 14.01 -2.95
N THR A 61 -9.76 14.21 -3.38
CA THR A 61 -10.96 13.91 -2.59
C THR A 61 -11.47 12.51 -2.87
N PHE A 62 -11.58 11.69 -1.83
CA PHE A 62 -12.12 10.34 -1.90
C PHE A 62 -13.51 10.31 -1.29
N LYS A 63 -14.48 9.75 -2.04
CA LYS A 63 -15.82 9.49 -1.53
C LYS A 63 -15.82 8.19 -0.75
N VAL A 64 -16.18 8.26 0.52
CA VAL A 64 -16.29 7.10 1.42
C VAL A 64 -17.74 6.93 1.88
N PRO A 65 -18.64 6.46 0.99
CA PRO A 65 -20.09 6.42 1.26
C PRO A 65 -20.47 5.53 2.46
N PHE A 66 -19.61 4.58 2.82
CA PHE A 66 -19.79 3.70 3.97
C PHE A 66 -19.56 4.41 5.32
N LEU A 67 -18.85 5.55 5.34
CA LEU A 67 -18.53 6.27 6.56
C LEU A 67 -19.68 7.24 6.93
N ARG A 68 -20.72 6.68 7.57
CA ARG A 68 -21.94 7.44 7.97
C ARG A 68 -21.63 8.67 8.83
N SER A 69 -20.62 8.60 9.70
CA SER A 69 -20.21 9.72 10.56
C SER A 69 -19.77 10.98 9.79
N ARG A 70 -19.39 10.83 8.52
CA ARG A 70 -19.00 11.94 7.64
C ARG A 70 -20.11 12.43 6.72
N ASN A 71 -21.32 11.82 6.74
CA ASN A 71 -22.44 12.17 5.86
C ASN A 71 -22.03 12.33 4.38
N GLY A 72 -21.18 11.43 3.88
CA GLY A 72 -20.69 11.47 2.49
C GLY A 72 -19.71 12.59 2.16
N ARG A 73 -19.26 13.39 3.14
CA ARG A 73 -18.21 14.40 2.92
C ARG A 73 -16.92 13.71 2.44
N PRO A 74 -16.28 14.24 1.38
CA PRO A 74 -15.04 13.67 0.88
C PRO A 74 -13.91 13.77 1.91
N LEU A 75 -12.97 12.84 1.81
CA LEU A 75 -11.76 12.79 2.64
C LEU A 75 -10.50 12.95 1.79
N THR A 76 -9.44 13.39 2.44
CA THR A 76 -8.05 13.33 1.94
C THR A 76 -7.25 12.40 2.84
N PHE A 77 -6.20 11.77 2.32
CA PHE A 77 -5.34 10.87 3.07
C PHE A 77 -3.96 11.50 3.29
N GLN A 78 -3.67 11.85 4.55
CA GLN A 78 -2.33 12.32 4.95
C GLN A 78 -1.42 11.16 5.38
N SER A 79 -2.02 10.04 5.78
CA SER A 79 -1.35 8.79 6.13
C SER A 79 -2.21 7.60 5.68
N GLY A 80 -1.58 6.44 5.53
CA GLY A 80 -2.26 5.24 5.05
C GLY A 80 -2.63 5.34 3.58
N GLN A 81 -3.65 4.58 3.19
CA GLN A 81 -4.07 4.47 1.80
C GLN A 81 -5.58 4.18 1.69
N PRO A 82 -6.25 4.72 0.67
CA PRO A 82 -7.66 4.45 0.41
C PRO A 82 -7.87 2.98 0.01
N LEU A 83 -8.52 2.21 0.87
CA LEU A 83 -8.91 0.84 0.57
C LEU A 83 -9.88 0.81 -0.63
N GLY A 84 -9.60 -0.06 -1.59
CA GLY A 84 -10.37 -0.15 -2.84
C GLY A 84 -9.88 0.77 -3.97
N TYR A 85 -8.88 1.63 -3.71
CA TYR A 85 -8.17 2.31 -4.79
C TYR A 85 -7.29 1.30 -5.55
N TYR A 86 -7.38 1.28 -6.88
CA TYR A 86 -6.75 0.26 -7.72
C TYR A 86 -5.24 0.12 -7.46
N ALA A 87 -4.54 1.24 -7.25
CA ALA A 87 -3.10 1.22 -6.99
C ALA A 87 -2.73 1.07 -5.49
N SER A 88 -3.70 1.02 -4.56
CA SER A 88 -3.40 0.92 -3.12
C SER A 88 -2.54 -0.31 -2.82
N TRP A 89 -2.98 -1.51 -3.23
CA TRP A 89 -2.24 -2.73 -2.92
C TRP A 89 -0.85 -2.82 -3.57
N PRO A 90 -0.68 -2.49 -4.87
CA PRO A 90 0.64 -2.44 -5.48
C PRO A 90 1.60 -1.43 -4.83
N LEU A 91 1.13 -0.22 -4.48
CA LEU A 91 1.98 0.80 -3.85
C LEU A 91 2.46 0.36 -2.47
N PHE A 92 1.57 -0.23 -1.68
CA PHE A 92 1.92 -0.76 -0.37
C PHE A 92 2.86 -1.94 -0.44
N THR A 93 2.55 -2.95 -1.24
CA THR A 93 3.40 -4.15 -1.34
C THR A 93 4.78 -3.82 -1.89
N LEU A 94 4.89 -2.92 -2.86
CA LEU A 94 6.16 -2.47 -3.41
C LEU A 94 7.03 -1.75 -2.36
N THR A 95 6.42 -0.84 -1.60
CA THR A 95 7.15 -0.07 -0.58
C THR A 95 7.50 -0.93 0.63
N LEU A 96 6.60 -1.82 1.05
CA LEU A 96 6.86 -2.80 2.09
C LEU A 96 7.99 -3.76 1.69
N HIS A 97 8.04 -4.21 0.44
CA HIS A 97 9.08 -5.11 -0.04
C HIS A 97 10.48 -4.47 -0.01
N LEU A 98 10.57 -3.16 -0.25
CA LEU A 98 11.86 -2.45 -0.29
C LEU A 98 12.36 -1.99 1.09
N ILE A 99 11.47 -1.89 2.08
CA ILE A 99 11.77 -1.30 3.40
C ILE A 99 11.64 -2.34 4.52
N GLY A 100 10.85 -3.40 4.29
CA GLY A 100 10.63 -4.47 5.24
C GLY A 100 11.92 -5.22 5.58
N PRO A 101 11.95 -5.92 6.73
CA PRO A 101 13.07 -6.76 7.10
C PRO A 101 13.32 -7.83 6.03
N ALA A 102 14.56 -7.92 5.57
CA ALA A 102 15.06 -8.97 4.68
C ALA A 102 15.24 -10.30 5.43
#